data_AF-V9G793-F1
#
_entry.id   AF-V9G793-F1
#
_cell.length_a   1.000
_cell.length_b   1.000
_cell.length_c   1.000
_cell.angle_alpha   90.00
_cell.angle_beta   90.00
_cell.angle_gamma   90.00
#
_symmetry.space_group_name_H-M   'P 1'
#
loop_
_entity.id
_entity.type
_entity.pdbx_description
1 polymer ?
#
loop_
_entity_poly.entity_id
_entity_poly.type
_entity_poly.pdbx_seq_one_letter_code
_entity_poly.pdbx_strand_id
1 'polypeptide(L)' 'MTTPDRQSVTVDIYGTSYKLLGSSSNYTRQVASYVDDRMRSISKAHARLDTPRIAVLAAVHMAEEA' A
#
# COMPACT_ATOMS: atom_id res chain seq x y z
N MET A 1 -22.28 1.05 -22.48
CA MET A 1 -20.98 0.59 -21.97
C MET A 1 -20.53 1.56 -20.90
N THR A 2 -20.81 1.29 -19.63
CA THR A 2 -20.41 2.17 -18.52
C THR A 2 -19.25 1.49 -17.81
N THR A 3 -18.05 1.59 -18.39
CA THR A 3 -16.82 1.24 -17.69
C THR A 3 -16.61 2.30 -16.62
N PRO A 4 -16.61 1.96 -15.31
CA PRO A 4 -16.29 2.93 -14.28
C PRO A 4 -14.91 3.50 -14.61
N ASP A 5 -14.79 4.83 -14.57
CA ASP A 5 -13.56 5.60 -14.79
C ASP A 5 -12.48 5.09 -13.83
N ARG A 6 -11.74 4.06 -14.25
CA ARG A 6 -10.62 3.51 -13.51
C ARG A 6 -9.47 4.49 -13.67
N GLN A 7 -9.37 5.41 -12.73
CA GLN A 7 -8.28 6.37 -12.69
C GLN A 7 -6.99 5.63 -12.37
N SER A 8 -6.01 5.75 -13.27
CA SER A 8 -4.65 5.29 -12.98
C SER A 8 -3.97 6.30 -12.08
N VAL A 9 -3.54 5.87 -10.90
CA VAL A 9 -2.92 6.69 -9.87
C VAL A 9 -1.54 6.11 -9.60
N THR A 10 -0.52 6.95 -9.71
CA THR A 10 0.82 6.59 -9.26
C THR A 10 0.93 6.91 -7.78
N VAL A 11 1.34 5.92 -6.99
CA VAL A 11 1.59 6.06 -5.56
C VAL A 11 2.98 5.53 -5.23
N ASP A 12 3.57 6.03 -4.16
CA ASP A 12 4.86 5.60 -3.66
C ASP A 12 4.66 4.86 -2.34
N ILE A 13 5.09 3.60 -2.29
CA ILE A 13 4.99 2.74 -1.10
C ILE A 13 6.38 2.23 -0.79
N TYR A 14 6.90 2.57 0.39
CA TYR A 14 8.19 2.13 0.90
C TYR A 14 9.36 2.40 -0.08
N GLY A 15 9.35 3.58 -0.72
CA GLY A 15 10.36 3.98 -1.70
C GLY A 15 10.22 3.33 -3.08
N THR A 16 9.14 2.57 -3.32
CA THR A 16 8.83 1.98 -4.63
C THR A 16 7.58 2.62 -5.21
N SER A 17 7.67 3.12 -6.44
CA SER A 17 6.53 3.71 -7.15
C SER A 17 5.69 2.61 -7.81
N TYR A 18 4.40 2.57 -7.50
CA TYR A 18 3.43 1.66 -8.07
C TYR A 18 2.35 2.42 -8.83
N LYS A 19 2.00 1.92 -10.01
CA LYS A 19 0.86 2.42 -10.80
C LYS A 19 -0.37 1.58 -10.49
N LEU A 20 -1.30 2.13 -9.72
CA LEU A 20 -2.54 1.46 -9.31
C LEU A 20 -3.71 1.95 -10.16
N LEU A 21 -4.65 1.06 -10.46
CA LEU A 21 -5.93 1.42 -11.08
C LEU A 21 -6.98 1.49 -9.96
N GLY A 22 -7.39 2.70 -9.61
CA GLY A 22 -8.34 2.95 -8.52
C GLY A 22 -9.64 3.56 -9.03
N SER A 23 -10.72 3.33 -8.29
CA SER A 23 -11.98 4.05 -8.52
C SER A 23 -11.92 5.51 -8.06
N SER A 24 -10.99 5.86 -7.17
CA SER A 24 -10.82 7.22 -6.66
C SER A 24 -9.37 7.48 -6.29
N SER A 25 -8.78 8.50 -6.91
CA SER A 25 -7.39 8.90 -6.70
C SER A 25 -7.05 9.24 -5.24
N ASN A 26 -7.98 9.91 -4.54
CA ASN A 26 -7.83 10.22 -3.12
C ASN A 26 -7.82 8.97 -2.25
N TYR A 27 -8.76 8.04 -2.46
CA TYR A 27 -8.83 6.79 -1.70
C TYR A 27 -7.58 5.92 -1.92
N THR A 28 -7.15 5.76 -3.18
CA THR A 28 -5.93 4.99 -3.49
C THR A 28 -4.68 5.60 -2.83
N ARG A 29 -4.57 6.93 -2.80
CA ARG A 29 -3.46 7.60 -2.11
C ARG A 29 -3.52 7.41 -0.59
N GLN A 30 -4.71 7.46 0.00
CA GLN A 30 -4.90 7.22 1.42
C GLN A 30 -4.51 5.79 1.81
N VAL A 31 -4.97 4.79 1.05
CA VAL A 31 -4.59 3.39 1.25
C VAL A 31 -3.09 3.21 1.09
N ALA A 32 -2.47 3.79 0.07
CA ALA A 32 -1.01 3.72 -0.13
C ALA A 32 -0.22 4.31 1.04
N SER A 33 -0.65 5.46 1.57
CA SER A 33 -0.04 6.08 2.76
C SER A 33 -0.18 5.20 4.00
N TYR A 34 -1.32 4.51 4.14
CA TYR A 34 -1.57 3.59 5.25
C TYR A 34 -0.68 2.35 5.17
N VAL A 35 -0.49 1.78 3.97
CA VAL A 35 0.45 0.69 3.72
C VAL A 35 1.89 1.12 4.05
N ASP A 36 2.31 2.32 3.62
CA ASP A 36 3.68 2.83 3.88
C ASP A 36 3.96 2.94 5.38
N ASP A 37 3.03 3.51 6.15
CA ASP A 37 3.17 3.64 7.59
C ASP A 37 3.28 2.27 8.28
N ARG A 38 2.43 1.31 7.87
CA ARG A 38 2.45 -0.04 8.43
C ARG A 38 3.75 -0.76 8.11
N MET A 39 4.23 -0.67 6.87
CA MET A 39 5.53 -1.22 6.47
C MET A 39 6.69 -0.57 7.24
N ARG A 40 6.67 0.75 7.47
CA ARG A 40 7.68 1.45 8.28
C ARG A 40 7.65 1.03 9.74
N SER A 41 6.47 0.86 10.33
CA SER A 41 6.31 0.39 11.71
C SER A 41 6.89 -1.02 11.89
N ILE A 42 6.54 -1.94 11.00
CA ILE A 42 7.06 -3.32 11.00
C ILE A 42 8.57 -3.34 10.73
N SER A 43 9.06 -2.50 9.82
CA SER A 43 10.50 -2.36 9.55
C SER A 43 11.28 -1.89 10.78
N LYS A 44 10.72 -0.95 11.57
CA LYS A 44 11.34 -0.53 12.84
C LYS A 44 11.37 -1.65 13.88
N ALA A 45 10.30 -2.43 13.99
CA ALA A 45 10.22 -3.57 14.90
C ALA A 45 11.14 -4.73 14.47
N HIS A 46 11.31 -4.92 13.16
CA HIS A 46 12.01 -6.04 12.56
C HIS A 46 12.96 -5.61 11.44
N ALA A 47 13.98 -4.83 11.78
CA ALA A 47 14.96 -4.27 10.84
C ALA A 47 15.83 -5.31 10.08
N ARG A 48 15.72 -6.61 10.42
CA ARG A 48 16.42 -7.71 9.76
C ARG A 48 15.59 -8.40 8.67
N LEU A 49 14.31 -8.04 8.51
CA LEU A 49 13.44 -8.65 7.51
C LEU A 49 13.60 -7.94 6.16
N ASP A 50 13.56 -8.71 5.09
CA ASP A 50 13.59 -8.20 3.73
C ASP A 50 12.30 -7.41 3.42
N THR A 51 12.40 -6.35 2.60
CA THR A 51 11.26 -5.55 2.12
C THR A 51 10.03 -6.36 1.67
N PRO A 52 10.14 -7.44 0.87
CA PRO A 52 8.97 -8.24 0.50
C PRO A 52 8.31 -8.94 1.68
N ARG A 53 9.09 -9.40 2.69
CA ARG A 53 8.53 -10.04 3.89
C ARG A 53 7.80 -9.03 4.77
N ILE A 54 8.36 -7.83 4.90
CA ILE A 54 7.72 -6.70 5.58
C ILE A 54 6.40 -6.33 4.88
N ALA A 55 6.39 -6.27 3.54
CA ALA A 55 5.19 -5.96 2.76
C ALA A 55 4.07 -6.99 2.96
N VAL A 56 4.41 -8.29 2.95
CA VAL A 56 3.45 -9.37 3.21
C VAL A 56 2.90 -9.28 4.64
N LEU A 57 3.76 -9.07 5.64
CA LEU A 57 3.32 -8.92 7.02
C LEU A 57 2.42 -7.69 7.22
N ALA A 58 2.77 -6.57 6.58
CA ALA A 58 1.93 -5.37 6.57
C ALA A 58 0.56 -5.64 5.96
N ALA A 59 0.50 -6.32 4.81
CA ALA A 59 -0.75 -6.68 4.15
C ALA A 59 -1.62 -7.61 5.01
N VAL A 60 -1.02 -8.61 5.68
CA VAL A 60 -1.74 -9.51 6.59
C VAL A 60 -2.31 -8.75 7.78
N HIS A 61 -1.51 -7.89 8.43
CA HIS A 61 -2.01 -7.06 9.52
C HIS A 61 -3.16 -6.14 9.07
N MET A 62 -3.04 -5.52 7.90
CA MET A 62 -4.08 -4.67 7.34
C MET A 62 -5.38 -5.43 7.02
N ALA A 63 -5.28 -6.70 6.62
CA ALA A 63 -6.43 -7.55 6.36
C ALA A 63 -7.08 -8.09 7.64
N GLU A 64 -6.33 -8.25 8.72
CA GLU A 64 -6.85 -8.64 10.04
C GLU A 64 -7.57 -7.49 10.76
N GLU A 65 -7.11 -6.25 10.57
CA GLU A 65 -7.71 -5.05 11.16
C GLU A 65 -8.95 -4.51 10.41
N ALA A 66 -9.30 -5.07 9.24
CA ALA A 66 -10.40 -4.63 8.37
C ALA A 66 -11.64 -5.51 8.49
#